data_AF-A0A7X6M455-F1
#
_entry.id   AF-A0A7X6M455-F1
#
_cell.length_a   1.000
_cell.length_b   1.000
_cell.length_c   1.000
_cell.angle_alpha   90.00
_cell.angle_beta   90.00
_cell.angle_gamma   90.00
#
_symmetry.space_group_name_H-M   'P 1'
#
loop_
_entity.id
_entity.type
_entity.pdbx_description
1 polymer ?
#
loop_
_entity_poly.entity_id
_entity_poly.type
_entity_poly.pdbx_seq_one_letter_code
_entity_poly.pdbx_strand_id
1 'polypeptide(L)'
;MDITPGTPASEPPAGARGGTPGTTAEPSGPDSGPALRTTRILLVSGSTRPGSTNTAALRTFADITGPTVAAELFTGLADIPAFVPGDQPAPPAVGELRERLAAADAVVFCAPEYAGLLPGSLKNLLEWTVGNADLHEKPVAWISVAAPGRGEGAVQSLRTVLGYVGAVEIESACRWIPVTGAMVEADGTVADAAVRAALAESATAISTYLATAGSSPGL
;
A
#
# COMPACT_ATOMS: atom_id res chain seq x y z
N MET A 1 34.58 39.95 -56.04
CA MET A 1 35.90 39.37 -55.80
C MET A 1 35.69 37.89 -55.55
N ASP A 2 36.32 37.08 -56.41
CA ASP A 2 36.62 35.62 -56.32
C ASP A 2 35.46 34.66 -55.98
N ILE A 3 34.93 33.81 -56.88
CA ILE A 3 35.54 32.81 -57.81
C ILE A 3 36.41 31.84 -56.97
N THR A 4 36.19 30.52 -56.78
CA THR A 4 35.62 29.40 -57.55
C THR A 4 35.51 28.15 -56.62
N PRO A 5 34.79 27.09 -56.99
CA PRO A 5 34.64 25.81 -56.26
C PRO A 5 35.63 24.72 -56.75
N GLY A 6 35.74 23.58 -56.04
CA GLY A 6 36.58 22.45 -56.46
C GLY A 6 36.25 21.10 -55.81
N THR A 7 35.36 20.34 -56.48
CA THR A 7 35.30 18.89 -56.83
C THR A 7 35.86 17.77 -55.90
N PRO A 8 35.23 16.56 -55.86
CA PRO A 8 35.42 15.53 -54.83
C PRO A 8 36.23 14.26 -55.25
N ALA A 9 36.47 13.41 -54.24
CA ALA A 9 36.65 11.93 -54.19
C ALA A 9 37.62 11.18 -55.13
N SER A 10 38.48 10.32 -54.55
CA SER A 10 38.58 8.87 -54.87
C SER A 10 39.82 8.17 -54.23
N GLU A 11 39.56 6.94 -53.75
CA GLU A 11 40.31 5.80 -53.16
C GLU A 11 41.81 5.53 -53.47
N PRO A 12 42.48 4.67 -52.64
CA PRO A 12 42.65 3.21 -52.96
C PRO A 12 42.80 2.29 -51.71
N PRO A 13 43.19 0.99 -51.81
CA PRO A 13 42.49 -0.16 -52.39
C PRO A 13 42.37 -1.39 -51.43
N ALA A 14 41.87 -2.51 -51.98
CA ALA A 14 41.49 -3.79 -51.35
C ALA A 14 42.58 -4.69 -50.73
N GLY A 15 42.13 -5.60 -49.84
CA GLY A 15 42.83 -6.82 -49.38
C GLY A 15 42.74 -6.96 -47.84
N ALA A 16 42.54 -8.09 -47.18
CA ALA A 16 42.47 -9.49 -47.55
C ALA A 16 41.77 -10.28 -46.41
N ARG A 17 41.47 -11.54 -46.67
CA ARG A 17 40.75 -12.51 -45.81
C ARG A 17 41.57 -12.93 -44.58
N GLY A 18 40.87 -13.26 -43.48
CA GLY A 18 41.25 -14.35 -42.57
C GLY A 18 41.27 -14.02 -41.08
N GLY A 19 40.47 -14.73 -40.28
CA GLY A 19 40.71 -14.91 -38.84
C GLY A 19 39.47 -14.93 -37.94
N THR A 20 38.89 -16.10 -37.70
CA THR A 20 38.41 -16.50 -36.36
C THR A 20 39.56 -17.27 -35.71
N PRO A 21 39.85 -17.20 -34.39
CA PRO A 21 38.85 -17.28 -33.31
C PRO A 21 39.17 -16.46 -32.05
N GLY A 22 38.17 -16.28 -31.17
CA GLY A 22 38.41 -15.69 -29.85
C GLY A 22 37.12 -15.61 -29.04
N THR A 23 36.73 -16.74 -28.44
CA THR A 23 35.77 -16.73 -27.34
C THR A 23 36.38 -15.92 -26.20
N THR A 24 35.83 -14.75 -25.92
CA THR A 24 36.11 -14.01 -24.70
C THR A 24 34.79 -14.02 -23.96
N ALA A 25 34.67 -14.94 -23.00
CA ALA A 25 33.58 -14.91 -22.05
C ALA A 25 33.66 -13.56 -21.33
N GLU A 26 32.65 -12.72 -21.53
CA GLU A 26 32.46 -11.57 -20.65
C GLU A 26 32.30 -12.10 -19.22
N PRO A 27 32.95 -11.47 -18.22
CA PRO A 27 32.74 -11.85 -16.85
C PRO A 27 31.28 -11.51 -16.51
N SER A 28 30.49 -12.55 -16.26
CA SER A 28 29.16 -12.43 -15.67
C SER A 28 29.26 -11.49 -14.48
N GLY A 29 28.61 -10.32 -14.60
CA GLY A 29 28.46 -9.38 -13.49
C GLY A 29 27.82 -10.09 -12.28
N PRO A 30 28.01 -9.57 -11.06
CA PRO A 30 27.41 -10.19 -9.88
C PRO A 30 25.91 -10.31 -10.15
N ASP A 31 25.43 -11.56 -10.10
CA ASP A 31 24.01 -11.91 -10.12
C ASP A 31 23.34 -11.03 -9.06
N SER A 32 22.76 -9.94 -9.53
CA SER A 32 22.08 -8.97 -8.69
C SER A 32 20.73 -9.62 -8.44
N GLY A 33 20.71 -10.54 -7.48
CA GLY A 33 19.50 -11.11 -6.94
C GLY A 33 18.51 -9.98 -6.67
N PRO A 34 17.20 -10.22 -6.89
CA PRO A 34 16.21 -9.15 -6.90
C PRO A 34 16.35 -8.30 -5.63
N ALA A 35 16.63 -7.01 -5.81
CA ALA A 35 16.63 -6.07 -4.70
C ALA A 35 15.31 -6.24 -3.96
N LEU A 36 15.39 -6.61 -2.67
CA LEU A 36 14.22 -6.82 -1.82
C LEU A 36 13.39 -5.53 -1.85
N ARG A 37 12.30 -5.53 -2.62
CA ARG A 37 11.38 -4.37 -2.64
C ARG A 37 10.74 -4.29 -1.27
N THR A 38 10.89 -3.13 -0.62
CA THR A 38 10.19 -2.83 0.62
C THR A 38 8.68 -2.84 0.36
N THR A 39 7.95 -3.67 1.10
CA THR A 39 6.48 -3.71 1.06
C THR A 39 5.94 -2.42 1.66
N ARG A 40 5.06 -1.70 0.95
CA ARG A 40 4.40 -0.49 1.43
C ARG A 40 2.97 -0.80 1.87
N ILE A 41 2.65 -0.49 3.11
CA ILE A 41 1.30 -0.70 3.67
C ILE A 41 0.75 0.65 4.12
N LEU A 42 -0.40 1.05 3.58
CA LEU A 42 -1.14 2.20 4.09
C LEU A 42 -2.06 1.75 5.22
N LEU A 43 -1.94 2.36 6.39
CA LEU A 43 -2.77 2.09 7.55
C LEU A 43 -3.82 3.20 7.70
N VAL A 44 -5.09 2.88 7.53
CA VAL A 44 -6.20 3.85 7.58
C VAL A 44 -7.00 3.64 8.86
N SER A 45 -6.88 4.58 9.80
CA SER A 45 -7.72 4.57 11.00
C SER A 45 -9.11 5.12 10.67
N GLY A 46 -10.16 4.37 11.01
CA GLY A 46 -11.56 4.78 10.87
C GLY A 46 -12.08 5.68 12.00
N SER A 47 -11.20 6.15 12.89
CA SER A 47 -11.57 6.97 14.03
C SER A 47 -10.97 8.37 13.92
N THR A 48 -11.79 9.40 14.14
CA THR A 48 -11.35 10.80 14.26
C THR A 48 -11.17 11.24 15.70
N ARG A 49 -11.42 10.33 16.66
CA ARG A 49 -11.37 10.65 18.09
C ARG A 49 -9.92 10.75 18.57
N PRO A 50 -9.53 11.81 19.29
CA PRO A 50 -8.26 11.86 20.02
C PRO A 50 -8.12 10.67 20.99
N GLY A 51 -6.97 10.01 20.99
CA GLY A 51 -6.70 8.85 21.85
C GLY A 51 -7.47 7.57 21.45
N SER A 52 -7.83 7.42 20.17
CA SER A 52 -8.50 6.21 19.69
C SER A 52 -7.62 4.96 19.82
N THR A 53 -8.18 3.90 20.40
CA THR A 53 -7.53 2.58 20.45
C THR A 53 -7.35 1.95 19.07
N ASN A 54 -8.16 2.35 18.08
CA ASN A 54 -8.00 1.91 16.68
C ASN A 54 -6.75 2.55 16.07
N THR A 55 -6.56 3.84 16.29
CA THR A 55 -5.34 4.55 15.87
C THR A 55 -4.12 4.02 16.63
N ALA A 56 -4.25 3.70 17.91
CA ALA A 56 -3.17 3.10 18.70
C ALA A 56 -2.75 1.73 18.18
N ALA A 57 -3.71 0.87 17.80
CA ALA A 57 -3.43 -0.42 17.19
C ALA A 57 -2.66 -0.28 15.86
N LEU A 58 -3.07 0.66 14.99
CA LEU A 58 -2.34 0.91 13.73
C LEU A 58 -0.98 1.55 13.95
N ARG A 59 -0.83 2.45 14.93
CA ARG A 59 0.50 2.98 15.31
C ARG A 59 1.42 1.86 15.79
N THR A 60 0.89 0.94 16.58
CA THR A 60 1.61 -0.24 17.05
C THR A 60 1.96 -1.17 15.88
N PHE A 61 1.06 -1.34 14.91
CA PHE A 61 1.34 -2.08 13.68
C PHE A 61 2.55 -1.49 12.94
N ALA A 62 2.60 -0.16 12.81
CA ALA A 62 3.74 0.51 12.17
C ALA A 62 5.05 0.38 12.97
N ASP A 63 4.97 0.43 14.30
CA ASP A 63 6.12 0.29 15.21
C ASP A 63 6.76 -1.11 15.13
N ILE A 64 5.95 -2.17 15.06
CA ILE A 64 6.45 -3.55 15.02
C ILE A 64 6.90 -3.99 13.63
N THR A 65 6.46 -3.30 12.57
CA THR A 65 6.93 -3.60 11.21
C THR A 65 8.34 -3.07 11.02
N GLY A 66 9.29 -3.99 10.81
CA GLY A 66 10.70 -3.68 10.60
C GLY A 66 11.01 -3.06 9.23
N PRO A 67 12.30 -2.89 8.87
CA PRO A 67 12.72 -2.13 7.69
C PRO A 67 12.28 -2.73 6.34
N THR A 68 11.81 -3.98 6.32
CA THR A 68 11.30 -4.66 5.13
C THR A 68 9.85 -4.30 4.80
N VAL A 69 9.12 -3.70 5.75
CA VAL A 69 7.73 -3.25 5.59
C VAL A 69 7.63 -1.78 5.99
N ALA A 70 7.43 -0.91 5.02
CA ALA A 70 7.12 0.50 5.24
C ALA A 70 5.62 0.66 5.48
N ALA A 71 5.22 0.62 6.75
CA ALA A 71 3.84 0.86 7.15
C ALA A 71 3.60 2.33 7.52
N GLU A 72 2.71 2.99 6.79
CA GLU A 72 2.42 4.41 6.93
C GLU A 72 1.03 4.64 7.52
N LEU A 73 0.94 5.36 8.64
CA LEU A 73 -0.34 5.73 9.24
C LEU A 73 -0.95 6.98 8.56
N PHE A 74 -2.09 6.80 7.91
CA PHE A 74 -2.92 7.89 7.42
C PHE A 74 -3.71 8.54 8.56
N THR A 75 -3.46 9.84 8.80
CA THR A 75 -4.08 10.62 9.89
C THR A 75 -5.05 11.69 9.39
N GLY A 76 -5.17 11.90 8.07
CA GLY A 76 -6.00 12.94 7.45
C GLY A 76 -7.49 12.63 7.35
N LEU A 77 -8.02 11.63 8.07
CA LEU A 77 -9.43 11.22 7.93
C LEU A 77 -10.41 12.37 8.21
N ALA A 78 -10.11 13.22 9.19
CA ALA A 78 -10.96 14.35 9.55
C ALA A 78 -10.92 15.49 8.52
N ASP A 79 -9.90 15.52 7.67
CA ASP A 79 -9.68 16.57 6.66
C ASP A 79 -10.34 16.23 5.31
N ILE A 80 -10.84 15.00 5.15
CA ILE A 80 -11.56 14.59 3.95
C ILE A 80 -12.93 15.29 3.92
N PRO A 81 -13.22 16.15 2.92
CA PRO A 81 -14.51 16.83 2.83
C PRO A 81 -15.63 15.83 2.52
N ALA A 82 -16.88 16.26 2.73
CA ALA A 82 -18.04 15.48 2.33
C ALA A 82 -17.96 15.13 0.84
N PHE A 83 -18.24 13.86 0.50
CA PHE A 83 -18.19 13.37 -0.86
C PHE A 83 -19.22 14.06 -1.75
N VAL A 84 -18.75 14.53 -2.92
CA VAL A 84 -19.59 15.11 -3.97
C VAL A 84 -19.30 14.37 -5.28
N PRO A 85 -20.27 13.62 -5.84
CA PRO A 85 -20.08 12.88 -7.09
C PRO A 85 -19.64 13.80 -8.24
N GLY A 86 -18.55 13.42 -8.93
CA GLY A 86 -18.06 14.15 -10.11
C GLY A 86 -17.33 15.46 -9.81
N ASP A 87 -17.06 15.78 -8.54
CA ASP A 87 -16.32 16.98 -8.16
C ASP A 87 -14.88 16.93 -8.68
N GLN A 88 -14.53 17.91 -9.52
CA GLN A 88 -13.24 18.00 -10.19
C GLN A 88 -12.78 19.47 -10.29
N PRO A 89 -11.48 19.76 -10.02
CA PRO A 89 -10.47 18.83 -9.53
C PRO A 89 -10.77 18.34 -8.11
N ALA A 90 -10.32 17.13 -7.77
CA ALA A 90 -10.50 16.61 -6.43
C ALA A 90 -9.86 17.54 -5.37
N PRO A 91 -10.49 17.72 -4.19
CA PRO A 91 -9.92 18.51 -3.11
C PRO A 91 -8.51 18.05 -2.72
N PRO A 92 -7.60 18.94 -2.27
CA PRO A 92 -6.20 18.57 -1.98
C PRO A 92 -6.04 17.36 -1.05
N ALA A 93 -6.84 17.27 0.03
CA ALA A 93 -6.80 16.14 0.95
C ALA A 93 -7.22 14.80 0.30
N VAL A 94 -8.12 14.85 -0.69
CA VAL A 94 -8.51 13.68 -1.49
C VAL A 94 -7.40 13.31 -2.47
N GLY A 95 -6.73 14.30 -3.08
CA GLY A 95 -5.56 14.09 -3.91
C GLY A 95 -4.44 13.36 -3.15
N GLU A 96 -4.10 13.85 -1.95
CA GLU A 96 -3.10 13.24 -1.08
C GLU A 96 -3.46 11.79 -0.68
N LEU A 97 -4.73 11.55 -0.35
CA LEU A 97 -5.22 10.19 -0.08
C LEU A 97 -4.98 9.27 -1.29
N ARG A 98 -5.31 9.72 -2.50
CA ARG A 98 -5.14 8.93 -3.72
C ARG A 98 -3.68 8.61 -4.01
N GLU A 99 -2.79 9.58 -3.83
CA GLU A 99 -1.35 9.37 -3.98
C GLU A 99 -0.83 8.28 -3.03
N ARG A 100 -1.26 8.31 -1.76
CA ARG A 100 -0.89 7.30 -0.76
C ARG A 100 -1.48 5.91 -1.10
N LEU A 101 -2.74 5.85 -1.54
CA LEU A 101 -3.39 4.60 -1.98
C LEU A 101 -2.68 4.00 -3.20
N ALA A 102 -2.29 4.83 -4.16
CA ALA A 102 -1.57 4.40 -5.36
C ALA A 102 -0.17 3.87 -5.01
N ALA A 103 0.52 4.49 -4.05
CA ALA A 103 1.85 4.05 -3.62
C ALA A 103 1.83 2.74 -2.81
N ALA A 104 0.75 2.45 -2.09
CA ALA A 104 0.67 1.29 -1.22
C ALA A 104 0.52 -0.03 -1.99
N ASP A 105 1.23 -1.07 -1.55
CA ASP A 105 1.06 -2.44 -2.05
C ASP A 105 -0.16 -3.12 -1.38
N ALA A 106 -0.48 -2.73 -0.15
CA ALA A 106 -1.68 -3.16 0.57
C ALA A 106 -2.24 -2.05 1.48
N VAL A 107 -3.52 -2.13 1.83
CA VAL A 107 -4.18 -1.18 2.76
C VAL A 107 -4.78 -1.92 3.95
N VAL A 108 -4.48 -1.47 5.17
CA VAL A 108 -5.09 -1.99 6.40
C VAL A 108 -6.04 -0.95 6.96
N PHE A 109 -7.33 -1.30 7.04
CA PHE A 109 -8.35 -0.45 7.65
C PHE A 109 -8.59 -0.88 9.09
N CYS A 110 -8.59 0.07 10.03
CA CYS A 110 -8.98 -0.19 11.41
C CYS A 110 -10.21 0.62 11.79
N ALA A 111 -11.37 -0.02 11.79
CA ALA A 111 -12.67 0.66 11.89
C ALA A 111 -13.33 0.40 13.27
N PRO A 112 -13.58 1.44 14.08
CA PRO A 112 -14.50 1.31 15.21
C PRO A 112 -15.94 1.14 14.71
N GLU A 113 -16.85 0.75 15.61
CA GLU A 113 -18.28 0.70 15.34
C GLU A 113 -19.00 1.89 15.97
N TYR A 114 -19.71 2.66 15.13
CA TYR A 114 -20.54 3.77 15.56
C TYR A 114 -21.97 3.57 15.03
N ALA A 115 -22.96 3.72 15.91
CA ALA A 115 -24.36 3.45 15.61
C ALA A 115 -24.61 2.04 15.00
N GLY A 116 -23.75 1.07 15.33
CA GLY A 116 -23.84 -0.31 14.87
C GLY A 116 -23.22 -0.58 13.50
N LEU A 117 -22.65 0.41 12.80
CA LEU A 117 -22.10 0.25 11.46
C LEU A 117 -20.76 1.00 11.29
N LEU A 118 -20.30 1.09 10.03
CA LEU A 118 -19.08 1.80 9.64
C LEU A 118 -19.15 3.29 10.05
N PRO A 119 -18.05 3.88 10.56
CA PRO A 119 -17.99 5.30 10.84
C PRO A 119 -18.30 6.14 9.59
N GLY A 120 -19.14 7.16 9.73
CA GLY A 120 -19.52 8.03 8.62
C GLY A 120 -18.32 8.70 7.93
N SER A 121 -17.30 9.09 8.69
CA SER A 121 -16.06 9.65 8.14
C SER A 121 -15.28 8.64 7.29
N LEU A 122 -15.17 7.37 7.74
CA LEU A 122 -14.52 6.32 6.97
C LEU A 122 -15.33 5.95 5.73
N LYS A 123 -16.66 5.89 5.85
CA LYS A 123 -17.55 5.69 4.70
C LYS A 123 -17.38 6.79 3.66
N ASN A 124 -17.31 8.04 4.09
CA ASN A 124 -17.09 9.21 3.24
C ASN A 124 -15.73 9.15 2.52
N LEU A 125 -14.67 8.77 3.23
CA LEU A 125 -13.36 8.52 2.62
C LEU A 125 -13.45 7.47 1.50
N LEU A 126 -14.13 6.35 1.75
CA LEU A 126 -14.27 5.29 0.76
C LEU A 126 -15.12 5.72 -0.45
N GLU A 127 -16.11 6.60 -0.27
CA GLU A 127 -16.86 7.16 -1.39
C GLU A 127 -15.98 7.95 -2.37
N TRP A 128 -14.97 8.68 -1.88
CA TRP A 128 -14.01 9.39 -2.71
C TRP A 128 -13.13 8.48 -3.59
N THR A 129 -13.06 7.18 -3.27
CA THR A 129 -12.33 6.17 -4.07
C THR A 129 -13.14 5.64 -5.25
N VAL A 130 -14.46 5.87 -5.26
CA VAL A 130 -15.34 5.41 -6.33
C VAL A 130 -15.03 6.17 -7.63
N GLY A 131 -14.93 5.43 -8.74
CA GLY A 131 -14.71 5.98 -10.08
C GLY A 131 -13.25 6.25 -10.47
N ASN A 132 -12.29 6.07 -9.56
CA ASN A 132 -10.85 6.24 -9.85
C ASN A 132 -10.03 4.95 -9.75
N ALA A 133 -10.68 3.82 -9.45
CA ALA A 133 -10.04 2.51 -9.28
C ALA A 133 -8.95 2.48 -8.19
N ASP A 134 -8.96 3.43 -7.25
CA ASP A 134 -7.93 3.58 -6.20
C ASP A 134 -7.76 2.30 -5.35
N LEU A 135 -8.83 1.52 -5.21
CA LEU A 135 -8.87 0.27 -4.45
C LEU A 135 -9.18 -0.97 -5.32
N HIS A 136 -9.34 -0.82 -6.64
CA HIS A 136 -9.62 -1.96 -7.51
C HIS A 136 -8.43 -2.91 -7.54
N GLU A 137 -8.68 -4.20 -7.31
CA GLU A 137 -7.66 -5.26 -7.16
C GLU A 137 -6.63 -5.01 -6.05
N LYS A 138 -6.81 -3.94 -5.25
CA LYS A 138 -5.89 -3.59 -4.17
C LYS A 138 -6.02 -4.62 -3.05
N PRO A 139 -4.93 -5.25 -2.59
CA PRO A 139 -4.96 -6.12 -1.43
C PRO A 139 -5.29 -5.31 -0.17
N VAL A 140 -6.29 -5.75 0.59
CA VAL A 140 -6.77 -5.06 1.79
C VAL A 140 -6.95 -6.01 2.96
N ALA A 141 -6.75 -5.51 4.17
CA ALA A 141 -7.10 -6.22 5.39
C ALA A 141 -7.84 -5.29 6.34
N TRP A 142 -8.63 -5.86 7.26
CA TRP A 142 -9.28 -5.10 8.31
C TRP A 142 -8.81 -5.56 9.69
N ILE A 143 -8.70 -4.61 10.60
CA ILE A 143 -8.48 -4.84 12.03
C ILE A 143 -9.66 -4.21 12.77
N SER A 144 -10.35 -4.98 13.59
CA SER A 144 -11.41 -4.47 14.44
C SER A 144 -10.94 -4.43 15.88
N VAL A 145 -10.78 -3.22 16.42
CA VAL A 145 -10.48 -3.01 17.83
C VAL A 145 -11.79 -2.90 18.60
N ALA A 146 -12.21 -4.02 19.16
CA ALA A 146 -13.45 -4.12 19.92
C ALA A 146 -13.36 -5.20 20.99
N ALA A 147 -14.23 -5.09 22.01
CA ALA A 147 -14.47 -6.20 22.93
C ALA A 147 -15.10 -7.40 22.19
N PRO A 148 -14.93 -8.64 22.69
CA PRO A 148 -15.57 -9.82 22.10
C PRO A 148 -17.08 -9.61 21.89
N GLY A 149 -17.58 -9.96 20.70
CA GLY A 149 -19.00 -9.83 20.33
C GLY A 149 -19.47 -8.42 19.96
N ARG A 150 -18.55 -7.46 19.77
CA ARG A 150 -18.84 -6.08 19.31
C ARG A 150 -18.14 -5.84 17.99
N GLY A 151 -18.56 -4.86 17.18
CA GLY A 151 -17.87 -4.41 15.97
C GLY A 151 -18.32 -5.07 14.65
N GLU A 152 -19.19 -6.07 14.75
CA GLU A 152 -19.56 -6.96 13.64
C GLU A 152 -20.16 -6.14 12.51
N GLY A 153 -21.02 -5.18 12.84
CA GLY A 153 -21.68 -4.34 11.85
C GLY A 153 -20.72 -3.38 11.15
N ALA A 154 -19.67 -2.91 11.83
CA ALA A 154 -18.62 -2.12 11.20
C ALA A 154 -17.80 -2.96 10.20
N VAL A 155 -17.40 -4.18 10.57
CA VAL A 155 -16.67 -5.09 9.69
C VAL A 155 -17.53 -5.48 8.48
N GLN A 156 -18.78 -5.89 8.68
CA GLN A 156 -19.69 -6.27 7.58
C GLN A 156 -19.95 -5.09 6.62
N SER A 157 -20.14 -3.88 7.15
CA SER A 157 -20.31 -2.68 6.35
C SER A 157 -19.04 -2.33 5.57
N LEU A 158 -17.87 -2.43 6.20
CA LEU A 158 -16.58 -2.20 5.55
C LEU A 158 -16.38 -3.19 4.39
N ARG A 159 -16.59 -4.49 4.63
CA ARG A 159 -16.47 -5.55 3.62
C ARG A 159 -17.42 -5.32 2.44
N THR A 160 -18.64 -4.85 2.71
CA THR A 160 -19.60 -4.50 1.65
C THR A 160 -19.05 -3.40 0.74
N VAL A 161 -18.48 -2.34 1.32
CA VAL A 161 -17.90 -1.23 0.55
C VAL A 161 -16.63 -1.67 -0.20
N LEU A 162 -15.75 -2.43 0.46
CA LEU A 162 -14.51 -2.95 -0.15
C LEU A 162 -14.81 -3.89 -1.33
N GLY A 163 -15.81 -4.77 -1.19
CA GLY A 163 -16.28 -5.63 -2.28
C GLY A 163 -16.89 -4.83 -3.43
N TYR A 164 -17.63 -3.76 -3.14
CA TYR A 164 -18.19 -2.88 -4.17
C TYR A 164 -17.11 -2.19 -5.01
N VAL A 165 -16.01 -1.74 -4.39
CA VAL A 165 -14.89 -1.08 -5.10
C VAL A 165 -13.88 -2.06 -5.71
N GLY A 166 -14.13 -3.37 -5.61
CA GLY A 166 -13.28 -4.40 -6.20
C GLY A 166 -11.96 -4.65 -5.46
N ALA A 167 -11.86 -4.30 -4.18
CA ALA A 167 -10.69 -4.61 -3.36
C ALA A 167 -10.59 -6.11 -3.06
N VAL A 168 -9.37 -6.61 -2.86
CA VAL A 168 -9.10 -8.03 -2.59
C VAL A 168 -8.80 -8.22 -1.11
N GLU A 169 -9.74 -8.77 -0.36
CA GLU A 169 -9.58 -9.02 1.07
C GLU A 169 -8.58 -10.16 1.33
N ILE A 170 -7.53 -9.86 2.09
CA ILE A 170 -6.57 -10.84 2.63
C ILE A 170 -7.15 -11.37 3.95
N GLU A 171 -8.05 -12.35 3.87
CA GLU A 171 -8.75 -12.90 5.03
C GLU A 171 -7.78 -13.38 6.14
N SER A 172 -6.65 -13.98 5.75
CA SER A 172 -5.61 -14.45 6.67
C SER A 172 -4.91 -13.33 7.46
N ALA A 173 -5.03 -12.07 7.02
CA ALA A 173 -4.51 -10.88 7.69
C ALA A 173 -5.56 -10.12 8.50
N CYS A 174 -6.83 -10.53 8.44
CA CYS A 174 -7.91 -9.85 9.14
C CYS A 174 -8.01 -10.33 10.59
N ARG A 175 -8.23 -9.40 11.53
CA ARG A 175 -8.17 -9.72 12.98
C ARG A 175 -9.16 -8.91 13.81
N TRP A 176 -9.64 -9.57 14.85
CA TRP A 176 -10.32 -8.96 16.00
C TRP A 176 -9.34 -8.84 17.15
N ILE A 177 -9.12 -7.63 17.66
CA ILE A 177 -8.10 -7.38 18.68
C ILE A 177 -8.72 -6.58 19.84
N PRO A 178 -8.83 -7.16 21.05
CA PRO A 178 -9.36 -6.44 22.20
C PRO A 178 -8.30 -5.48 22.76
N VAL A 179 -8.42 -4.19 22.42
CA VAL A 179 -7.58 -3.12 22.99
C VAL A 179 -8.45 -2.19 23.84
N THR A 180 -8.03 -1.95 25.07
CA THR A 180 -8.64 -0.96 25.96
C THR A 180 -7.76 0.28 26.07
N GLY A 181 -8.35 1.42 26.48
CA GLY A 181 -7.58 2.65 26.67
C GLY A 181 -6.46 2.53 27.72
N ALA A 182 -6.59 1.63 28.69
CA ALA A 182 -5.57 1.40 29.70
C ALA A 182 -4.32 0.69 29.17
N MET A 183 -4.40 0.10 27.96
CA MET A 183 -3.29 -0.57 27.29
C MET A 183 -2.48 0.38 26.39
N VAL A 184 -2.98 1.62 26.20
CA VAL A 184 -2.35 2.61 25.32
C VAL A 184 -1.32 3.41 26.13
N GLU A 185 -0.08 3.38 25.66
CA GLU A 185 1.06 4.07 26.23
C GLU A 185 1.07 5.57 25.89
N ALA A 186 1.97 6.32 26.53
CA ALA A 186 2.10 7.76 26.31
C ALA A 186 2.48 8.14 24.87
N ASP A 187 3.17 7.26 24.14
CA ASP A 187 3.53 7.44 22.73
C ASP A 187 2.38 7.06 21.77
N GLY A 188 1.25 6.61 22.31
CA GLY A 188 0.08 6.18 21.57
C GLY A 188 0.18 4.77 20.98
N THR A 189 1.19 3.97 21.35
CA THR A 189 1.29 2.54 21.01
C THR A 189 0.63 1.67 22.09
N VAL A 190 0.53 0.37 21.84
CA VAL A 190 -0.01 -0.63 22.77
C VAL A 190 1.14 -1.53 23.22
N ALA A 191 1.40 -1.61 24.53
CA ALA A 191 2.49 -2.42 25.08
C ALA A 191 2.17 -3.93 25.15
N ASP A 192 0.89 -4.29 25.19
CA ASP A 192 0.44 -5.67 25.38
C ASP A 192 1.01 -6.64 24.32
N ALA A 193 1.65 -7.70 24.80
CA ALA A 193 2.38 -8.65 23.95
C ALA A 193 1.45 -9.45 23.03
N ALA A 194 0.22 -9.78 23.47
CA ALA A 194 -0.73 -10.51 22.64
C ALA A 194 -1.28 -9.63 21.51
N VAL A 195 -1.54 -8.35 21.80
CA VAL A 195 -1.90 -7.37 20.77
C VAL A 195 -0.79 -7.22 19.74
N ARG A 196 0.46 -7.04 20.18
CA ARG A 196 1.62 -6.94 19.27
C ARG A 196 1.81 -8.20 18.43
N ALA A 197 1.65 -9.39 19.00
CA ALA A 197 1.73 -10.64 18.26
C ALA A 197 0.64 -10.74 17.18
N ALA A 198 -0.63 -10.43 17.51
CA ALA A 198 -1.74 -10.48 16.55
C ALA A 198 -1.56 -9.49 15.39
N LEU A 199 -1.01 -8.30 15.66
CA LEU A 199 -0.67 -7.31 14.63
C LEU A 199 0.49 -7.81 13.75
N ALA A 200 1.52 -8.44 14.34
CA ALA A 200 2.65 -9.01 13.61
C ALA A 200 2.24 -10.16 12.68
N GLU A 201 1.30 -11.00 13.13
CA GLU A 201 0.70 -12.04 12.28
C GLU A 201 -0.03 -11.44 11.08
N SER A 202 -0.76 -10.34 11.29
CA SER A 202 -1.46 -9.62 10.21
C SER A 202 -0.45 -9.08 9.18
N ALA A 203 0.63 -8.44 9.63
CA ALA A 203 1.70 -7.97 8.76
C ALA A 203 2.40 -9.09 7.99
N THR A 204 2.63 -10.23 8.65
CA THR A 204 3.24 -11.43 8.04
C THR A 204 2.33 -12.03 6.97
N ALA A 205 1.02 -12.11 7.23
CA ALA A 205 0.04 -12.60 6.28
C ALA A 205 -0.03 -11.71 5.02
N ILE A 206 0.00 -10.38 5.19
CA ILE A 206 0.07 -9.43 4.07
C ILE A 206 1.35 -9.65 3.25
N SER A 207 2.50 -9.73 3.90
CA SER A 207 3.78 -9.93 3.22
C SER A 207 3.83 -11.25 2.44
N THR A 208 3.27 -12.31 3.02
CA THR A 208 3.16 -13.63 2.39
C THR A 208 2.25 -13.58 1.16
N TYR A 209 1.09 -12.93 1.28
CA TYR A 209 0.16 -12.74 0.16
C TYR A 209 0.80 -11.99 -1.01
N LEU A 210 1.53 -10.90 -0.72
CA LEU A 210 2.17 -10.10 -1.76
C LEU A 210 3.31 -10.85 -2.47
N ALA A 211 4.06 -11.67 -1.72
CA ALA A 211 5.12 -12.51 -2.30
C ALA A 211 4.55 -13.59 -3.26
N THR A 212 3.39 -14.17 -2.94
CA THR A 212 2.76 -15.19 -3.81
C THR A 212 2.04 -14.57 -5.00
N ALA A 213 1.36 -13.43 -4.82
CA ALA A 213 0.67 -12.72 -5.90
C ALA A 213 1.65 -12.22 -6.99
N GLY A 214 2.85 -11.76 -6.60
CA GLY A 214 3.90 -11.37 -7.53
C GLY A 214 4.57 -12.54 -8.27
N SER A 215 4.27 -13.79 -7.89
CA SER A 215 4.87 -15.01 -8.46
C SER A 215 3.98 -15.71 -9.50
N SER A 216 2.85 -15.13 -9.90
CA SER A 216 2.03 -15.70 -10.98
C SER A 216 2.84 -15.76 -12.29
N PRO A 217 3.00 -16.96 -12.91
CA PRO A 217 3.56 -17.06 -14.24
C PRO A 217 2.62 -16.33 -15.19
N GLY A 218 3.15 -15.37 -15.96
CA GLY A 218 2.37 -14.65 -16.96
C GLY A 218 1.60 -15.62 -17.86
N LEU A 219 0.30 -15.37 -18.01
CA LEU A 219 -0.52 -15.95 -19.07
C LEU A 219 -0.26 -15.20 -20.39
#